data_AF-A0A8J2SDY9-F1
#
_entry.id   AF-A0A8J2SDY9-F1
#
_cell.length_a   1.000
_cell.length_b   1.000
_cell.length_c   1.000
_cell.angle_alpha   90.00
_cell.angle_beta   90.00
_cell.angle_gamma   90.00
#
_symmetry.space_group_name_H-M   'P 1'
#
loop_
_entity.id
_entity.type
_entity.pdbx_description
1 polymer ?
#
loop_
_entity_poly.entity_id
_entity_poly.type
_entity_poly.pdbx_seq_one_letter_code
_entity_poly.pdbx_strand_id
1 'polypeptide(L)'
;MDKDASAEALGWTLCAVLGLSYGLVAGVAGCRALNLRGRGHGGPWTTQKVLHLLVTLCAAARCAFFAHASTLWDWEAGTVSAFATPAPRLAFYVLDQLPTTVLFTIYASVALFWAEMVFVATDGALLYEDYARPADAVVNAATYALLVMQWAALADRSYAFYAPGPYALVSAALYAFAAALLVGFGRAAAYELRRVPIEGVLRRKKLREIGALTSAGALATLGRSVALLAVRDRPLPLEGPWDALVAAGYFGLLELAPVLLVLYYYRRIPRPRRPDEHAALFPLKGAGRDARDALRRLAELQFEPFEPAESVL
;
A
#
# COMPACT_ATOMS: atom_id res chain seq x y z
N MET A 1 5.71 35.86 -21.50
CA MET A 1 6.19 35.03 -20.38
C MET A 1 6.89 33.87 -21.04
N ASP A 2 8.17 33.69 -20.73
CA ASP A 2 8.97 32.64 -21.37
C ASP A 2 8.35 31.26 -21.04
N LYS A 3 8.04 30.47 -22.06
CA LYS A 3 7.33 29.20 -21.90
C LYS A 3 8.15 28.25 -21.03
N ASP A 4 9.46 28.31 -21.19
CA ASP A 4 10.44 27.43 -20.55
C ASP A 4 10.48 27.70 -19.04
N ALA A 5 10.57 28.98 -18.65
CA ALA A 5 10.52 29.40 -17.25
C ALA A 5 9.19 29.02 -16.56
N SER A 6 8.08 28.95 -17.30
CA SER A 6 6.77 28.61 -16.75
C SER A 6 6.59 27.11 -16.48
N ALA A 7 7.07 26.25 -17.38
CA ALA A 7 7.03 24.80 -17.21
C ALA A 7 7.93 24.38 -16.05
N GLU A 8 9.15 24.91 -16.00
CA GLU A 8 10.08 24.63 -14.92
C GLU A 8 9.49 25.04 -13.56
N ALA A 9 9.00 26.27 -13.41
CA ALA A 9 8.40 26.75 -12.16
C ALA A 9 7.21 25.87 -11.69
N LEU A 10 6.36 25.43 -12.63
CA LEU A 10 5.25 24.52 -12.33
C LEU A 10 5.76 23.15 -11.87
N GLY A 11 6.77 22.59 -12.53
CA GLY A 11 7.38 21.31 -12.17
C GLY A 11 7.98 21.32 -10.76
N TRP A 12 8.75 22.36 -10.44
CA TRP A 12 9.30 22.58 -9.09
C TRP A 12 8.19 22.70 -8.05
N THR A 13 7.15 23.49 -8.33
CA THR A 13 6.02 23.68 -7.42
C THR A 13 5.31 22.35 -7.15
N LEU A 14 5.04 21.57 -8.21
CA LEU A 14 4.41 20.27 -8.11
C LEU A 14 5.23 19.30 -7.24
N CYS A 15 6.54 19.20 -7.50
CA CYS A 15 7.45 18.36 -6.72
C CYS A 15 7.50 18.79 -5.26
N ALA A 16 7.56 20.09 -4.98
CA ALA A 16 7.60 20.61 -3.61
C ALA A 16 6.32 20.28 -2.84
N VAL A 17 5.14 20.55 -3.43
CA VAL A 17 3.85 20.29 -2.78
C VAL A 17 3.63 18.80 -2.52
N LEU A 18 3.87 17.96 -3.52
CA LEU A 18 3.73 16.50 -3.38
C LEU A 18 4.78 15.95 -2.41
N GLY A 19 6.05 16.31 -2.58
CA GLY A 19 7.15 15.89 -1.71
C GLY A 19 6.88 16.20 -0.24
N LEU A 20 6.48 17.43 0.08
CA LEU A 20 6.10 17.82 1.44
C LEU A 20 4.89 17.01 1.97
N SER A 21 3.88 16.77 1.12
CA SER A 21 2.70 15.98 1.49
C SER A 21 3.09 14.54 1.86
N TYR A 22 3.94 13.90 1.04
CA TYR A 22 4.46 12.56 1.30
C TYR A 22 5.38 12.53 2.52
N GLY A 23 6.24 13.55 2.70
CA GLY A 23 7.09 13.69 3.88
C GLY A 23 6.28 13.77 5.18
N LEU A 24 5.18 14.54 5.18
CA LEU A 24 4.26 14.62 6.32
C LEU A 24 3.62 13.26 6.61
N VAL A 25 3.14 12.55 5.59
CA VAL A 25 2.55 11.21 5.74
C VAL A 25 3.58 10.21 6.29
N ALA A 26 4.81 10.24 5.76
CA ALA A 26 5.91 9.40 6.24
C ALA A 26 6.21 9.66 7.72
N GLY A 27 6.29 10.92 8.13
CA GLY A 27 6.49 11.32 9.52
C GLY A 27 5.36 10.84 10.44
N VAL A 28 4.10 11.07 10.06
CA VAL A 28 2.93 10.64 10.86
C VAL A 28 2.86 9.11 10.97
N ALA A 29 3.03 8.39 9.87
CA ALA A 29 3.03 6.92 9.86
C ALA A 29 4.22 6.36 10.64
N GLY A 30 5.40 6.98 10.52
CA GLY A 30 6.64 6.56 11.17
C GLY A 30 6.58 6.75 12.68
N CYS A 31 6.15 7.91 13.15
CA CYS A 31 5.91 8.16 14.57
C CYS A 31 4.90 7.16 15.15
N ARG A 32 3.85 6.80 14.41
CA ARG A 32 2.92 5.75 14.83
C ARG A 32 3.56 4.37 14.88
N ALA A 33 4.36 3.99 13.88
CA ALA A 33 5.07 2.72 13.88
C ALA A 33 6.05 2.61 15.07
N LEU A 34 6.80 3.67 15.38
CA LEU A 34 7.69 3.74 16.54
C LEU A 34 6.93 3.67 17.87
N ASN A 35 5.82 4.41 17.99
CA ASN A 35 4.94 4.37 19.17
C ASN A 35 4.27 3.01 19.38
N LEU A 36 4.09 2.23 18.33
CA LEU A 36 3.63 0.85 18.41
C LEU A 36 4.77 -0.13 18.77
N ARG A 37 6.04 0.20 18.48
CA ARG A 37 7.23 -0.57 18.91
C ARG A 37 7.59 -0.32 20.38
N GLY A 38 7.59 0.95 20.82
CA GLY A 38 7.98 1.34 22.19
C GLY A 38 7.05 0.84 23.30
N ARG A 39 5.83 0.39 22.95
CA ARG A 39 4.84 -0.16 23.89
C ARG A 39 4.93 -1.68 24.10
N GLY A 40 6.00 -2.34 23.63
CA GLY A 40 6.20 -3.76 23.86
C GLY A 40 7.55 -4.22 23.32
N HIS A 41 8.58 -4.13 24.15
CA HIS A 41 9.88 -4.77 23.94
C HIS A 41 9.74 -6.30 24.04
N GLY A 42 9.04 -6.91 23.08
CA GLY A 42 8.82 -8.37 23.02
C GLY A 42 7.55 -8.85 22.29
N GLY A 43 6.62 -7.94 21.95
CA GLY A 43 5.33 -8.35 21.36
C GLY A 43 5.41 -8.66 19.84
N PRO A 44 4.65 -9.65 19.34
CA PRO A 44 4.68 -10.09 17.94
C PRO A 44 4.34 -8.99 16.92
N TRP A 45 4.74 -9.25 15.67
CA TRP A 45 4.53 -8.36 14.52
C TRP A 45 3.07 -8.40 14.06
N THR A 46 2.28 -7.41 14.47
CA THR A 46 0.87 -7.29 14.03
C THR A 46 0.76 -6.68 12.63
N THR A 47 -0.29 -7.05 11.88
CA THR A 47 -0.60 -6.50 10.54
C THR A 47 -0.65 -4.97 10.56
N GLN A 48 -1.15 -4.38 11.65
CA GLN A 48 -1.16 -2.92 11.83
C GLN A 48 0.24 -2.30 11.87
N LYS A 49 1.21 -2.92 12.58
CA LYS A 49 2.61 -2.46 12.64
C LYS A 49 3.25 -2.54 11.25
N VAL A 50 3.05 -3.66 10.56
CA VAL A 50 3.57 -3.89 9.21
C VAL A 50 3.04 -2.84 8.24
N LEU A 51 1.72 -2.61 8.21
CA LEU A 51 1.12 -1.61 7.31
C LEU A 51 1.62 -0.19 7.59
N HIS A 52 1.81 0.21 8.85
CA HIS A 52 2.38 1.53 9.13
C HIS A 52 3.82 1.65 8.65
N LEU A 53 4.66 0.60 8.80
CA LEU A 53 6.03 0.62 8.28
C LEU A 53 6.07 0.65 6.75
N LEU A 54 5.24 -0.15 6.08
CA LEU A 54 5.14 -0.13 4.62
C LEU A 54 4.70 1.25 4.11
N VAL A 55 3.72 1.87 4.76
CA VAL A 55 3.28 3.22 4.40
C VAL A 55 4.39 4.25 4.66
N THR A 56 5.12 4.15 5.78
CA THR A 56 6.27 5.01 6.06
C THR A 56 7.33 4.88 4.97
N LEU A 57 7.70 3.65 4.60
CA LEU A 57 8.69 3.39 3.55
C LEU A 57 8.21 3.94 2.20
N CYS A 58 6.98 3.65 1.81
CA CYS A 58 6.38 4.13 0.57
C CYS A 58 6.39 5.66 0.50
N ALA A 59 5.92 6.33 1.56
CA ALA A 59 5.83 7.78 1.58
C ALA A 59 7.21 8.45 1.66
N ALA A 60 8.16 7.87 2.40
CA ALA A 60 9.53 8.38 2.47
C ALA A 60 10.26 8.25 1.13
N ALA A 61 10.16 7.09 0.47
CA ALA A 61 10.75 6.87 -0.84
C ALA A 61 10.14 7.81 -1.89
N ARG A 62 8.81 8.05 -1.84
CA ARG A 62 8.16 9.00 -2.75
C ARG A 62 8.54 10.46 -2.48
N CYS A 63 8.73 10.85 -1.22
CA CYS A 63 9.28 12.16 -0.86
C CYS A 63 10.68 12.34 -1.46
N ALA A 64 11.55 11.35 -1.31
CA ALA A 64 12.89 11.37 -1.90
C ALA A 64 12.83 11.38 -3.44
N PHE A 65 11.90 10.64 -4.06
CA PHE A 65 11.65 10.69 -5.49
C PHE A 65 11.36 12.12 -5.97
N PHE A 66 10.44 12.85 -5.32
CA PHE A 66 10.14 14.23 -5.74
C PHE A 66 11.32 15.18 -5.58
N ALA A 67 12.14 15.00 -4.53
CA ALA A 67 13.36 15.78 -4.37
C ALA A 67 14.41 15.47 -5.46
N HIS A 68 14.49 14.22 -5.94
CA HIS A 68 15.36 13.87 -7.07
C HIS A 68 14.77 14.31 -8.42
N ALA A 69 13.48 14.08 -8.63
CA ALA A 69 12.77 14.46 -9.85
C ALA A 69 12.85 15.97 -10.10
N SER A 70 12.78 16.80 -9.05
CA SER A 70 12.89 18.26 -9.19
C SER A 70 14.18 18.72 -9.85
N THR A 71 15.26 17.95 -9.74
CA THR A 71 16.59 18.30 -10.28
C THR A 71 16.98 17.52 -11.54
N LEU A 72 16.45 16.30 -11.71
CA LEU A 72 16.85 15.40 -12.80
C LEU A 72 15.83 15.30 -13.93
N TRP A 73 14.57 15.66 -13.68
CA TRP A 73 13.54 15.63 -14.70
C TRP A 73 13.63 16.88 -15.57
N ASP A 74 13.74 16.68 -16.87
CA ASP A 74 13.63 17.75 -17.85
C ASP A 74 12.14 18.03 -18.09
N TRP A 75 11.65 19.12 -17.49
CA TRP A 75 10.24 19.52 -17.53
C TRP A 75 9.77 19.85 -18.94
N GLU A 76 10.67 20.28 -19.83
CA GLU A 76 10.34 20.64 -21.20
C GLU A 76 10.41 19.42 -22.12
N ALA A 77 11.51 18.66 -22.05
CA ALA A 77 11.67 17.46 -22.88
C ALA A 77 10.78 16.30 -22.40
N GLY A 78 10.31 16.34 -21.15
CA GLY A 78 9.51 15.28 -20.58
C GLY A 78 10.29 13.98 -20.39
N THR A 79 11.57 14.09 -20.10
CA THR A 79 12.48 12.95 -19.98
C THR A 79 13.44 13.15 -18.82
N VAL A 80 14.14 12.09 -18.41
CA VAL A 80 15.25 12.25 -17.47
C VAL A 80 16.41 12.94 -18.20
N SER A 81 16.91 14.03 -17.62
CA SER A 81 17.94 14.91 -18.19
C SER A 81 19.06 14.14 -18.91
N ALA A 82 19.41 14.60 -20.11
CA ALA A 82 20.50 14.02 -20.90
C ALA A 82 21.85 14.08 -20.17
N PHE A 83 22.03 15.06 -19.28
CA PHE A 83 23.25 15.26 -18.49
C PHE A 83 23.30 14.41 -17.21
N ALA A 84 22.21 13.69 -16.87
CA ALA A 84 22.20 12.84 -15.69
C ALA A 84 23.20 11.67 -15.84
N THR A 85 24.15 11.58 -14.91
CA THR A 85 25.08 10.44 -14.84
C THR A 85 24.32 9.14 -14.48
N PRO A 86 24.89 7.95 -14.74
CA PRO A 86 24.18 6.68 -14.57
C PRO A 86 23.60 6.46 -13.16
N ALA A 87 24.34 6.82 -12.10
CA ALA A 87 23.91 6.57 -10.72
C ALA A 87 22.69 7.42 -10.29
N PRO A 88 22.66 8.76 -10.44
CA PRO A 88 21.47 9.57 -10.18
C PRO A 88 20.26 9.17 -11.06
N ARG A 89 20.50 8.79 -12.32
CA ARG A 89 19.45 8.29 -13.22
C ARG A 89 18.84 6.98 -12.71
N LEU A 90 19.67 6.03 -12.28
CA LEU A 90 19.19 4.80 -11.67
C LEU A 90 18.44 5.09 -10.36
N ALA A 91 18.95 6.01 -9.53
CA ALA A 91 18.28 6.44 -8.30
C ALA A 91 16.89 7.03 -8.56
N PHE A 92 16.70 7.81 -9.64
CA PHE A 92 15.39 8.30 -10.06
C PHE A 92 14.40 7.14 -10.27
N TYR A 93 14.79 6.12 -11.03
CA TYR A 93 13.94 4.95 -11.27
C TYR A 93 13.72 4.11 -10.02
N VAL A 94 14.75 3.89 -9.21
CA VAL A 94 14.62 3.15 -7.93
C VAL A 94 13.62 3.85 -7.02
N LEU A 95 13.72 5.18 -6.87
CA LEU A 95 12.85 5.96 -6.01
C LEU A 95 11.42 6.11 -6.56
N ASP A 96 11.20 6.00 -7.87
CA ASP A 96 9.83 5.91 -8.44
C ASP A 96 9.21 4.52 -8.26
N GLN A 97 9.99 3.48 -8.53
CA GLN A 97 9.49 2.11 -8.65
C GLN A 97 9.35 1.43 -7.29
N LEU A 98 10.25 1.70 -6.33
CA LEU A 98 10.16 1.14 -4.98
C LEU A 98 8.82 1.48 -4.27
N PRO A 99 8.38 2.75 -4.15
CA PRO A 99 7.11 3.06 -3.49
C PRO A 99 5.91 2.46 -4.23
N THR A 100 5.96 2.43 -5.56
CA THR A 100 4.99 1.77 -6.44
C THR A 100 4.86 0.27 -6.08
N THR A 101 5.97 -0.43 -5.88
CA THR A 101 5.97 -1.85 -5.49
C THR A 101 5.56 -2.06 -4.03
N VAL A 102 5.97 -1.18 -3.11
CA VAL A 102 5.52 -1.24 -1.71
C VAL A 102 3.99 -1.04 -1.63
N LEU A 103 3.43 -0.17 -2.47
CA LEU A 103 1.99 0.02 -2.57
C LEU A 103 1.27 -1.25 -3.04
N PHE A 104 1.85 -2.00 -3.97
CA PHE A 104 1.35 -3.34 -4.33
C PHE A 104 1.32 -4.25 -3.09
N THR A 105 2.39 -4.31 -2.30
CA THR A 105 2.43 -5.11 -1.06
C THR A 105 1.37 -4.69 -0.05
N ILE A 106 1.11 -3.39 0.09
CA ILE A 106 0.05 -2.87 0.97
C ILE A 106 -1.31 -3.41 0.53
N TYR A 107 -1.63 -3.36 -0.77
CA TYR A 107 -2.89 -3.86 -1.29
C TYR A 107 -3.00 -5.38 -1.26
N ALA A 108 -1.91 -6.10 -1.54
CA ALA A 108 -1.84 -7.55 -1.37
C ALA A 108 -2.13 -7.94 0.09
N SER A 109 -1.53 -7.24 1.05
CA SER A 109 -1.79 -7.44 2.49
C SER A 109 -3.25 -7.18 2.87
N VAL A 110 -3.87 -6.15 2.30
CA VAL A 110 -5.31 -5.86 2.50
C VAL A 110 -6.18 -6.97 1.88
N ALA A 111 -5.83 -7.47 0.69
CA ALA A 111 -6.54 -8.57 0.06
C ALA A 111 -6.37 -9.89 0.86
N LEU A 112 -5.18 -10.15 1.39
CA LEU A 112 -4.92 -11.29 2.26
C LEU A 112 -5.72 -11.20 3.55
N PHE A 113 -5.86 -10.01 4.14
CA PHE A 113 -6.74 -9.79 5.29
C PHE A 113 -8.22 -10.08 4.96
N TRP A 114 -8.69 -9.71 3.76
CA TRP A 114 -10.02 -10.11 3.30
C TRP A 114 -10.13 -11.61 3.08
N ALA A 115 -9.09 -12.26 2.55
CA ALA A 115 -9.04 -13.71 2.38
C ALA A 115 -9.14 -14.41 3.75
N GLU A 116 -8.40 -13.97 4.75
CA GLU A 116 -8.46 -14.49 6.12
C GLU A 116 -9.90 -14.45 6.66
N MET A 117 -10.59 -13.32 6.50
CA MET A 117 -11.99 -13.19 6.91
C MET A 117 -12.89 -14.23 6.23
N VAL A 118 -12.67 -14.52 4.95
CA VAL A 118 -13.46 -15.51 4.19
C VAL A 118 -13.14 -16.92 4.67
N PHE A 119 -11.87 -17.30 4.77
CA PHE A 119 -11.46 -18.64 5.20
C PHE A 119 -11.89 -18.92 6.63
N VAL A 120 -11.77 -17.96 7.55
CA VAL A 120 -12.24 -18.13 8.93
C VAL A 120 -13.76 -18.26 8.99
N ALA A 121 -14.51 -17.51 8.18
CA ALA A 121 -15.98 -17.59 8.15
C ALA A 121 -16.51 -18.89 7.53
N THR A 122 -15.68 -19.64 6.80
CA THR A 122 -16.04 -20.85 6.06
C THR A 122 -15.38 -22.11 6.61
N ASP A 123 -14.87 -22.07 7.85
CA ASP A 123 -14.12 -23.16 8.52
C ASP A 123 -12.86 -23.63 7.74
N GLY A 124 -12.32 -22.79 6.86
CA GLY A 124 -11.14 -23.04 6.05
C GLY A 124 -9.82 -22.47 6.62
N ALA A 125 -9.74 -22.24 7.93
CA ALA A 125 -8.59 -21.58 8.57
C ALA A 125 -7.25 -22.32 8.34
N LEU A 126 -7.26 -23.66 8.29
CA LEU A 126 -6.06 -24.44 7.97
C LEU A 126 -5.59 -24.19 6.52
N LEU A 127 -6.54 -24.11 5.57
CA LEU A 127 -6.21 -23.80 4.18
C LEU A 127 -5.61 -22.40 4.02
N TYR A 128 -6.04 -21.45 4.86
CA TYR A 128 -5.47 -20.11 4.88
C TYR A 128 -4.00 -20.13 5.34
N GLU A 129 -3.71 -20.81 6.45
CA GLU A 129 -2.35 -20.87 7.01
C GLU A 129 -1.41 -21.72 6.15
N ASP A 130 -1.89 -22.84 5.60
CA ASP A 130 -1.05 -23.77 4.82
C ASP A 130 -0.81 -23.28 3.38
N TYR A 131 -1.73 -22.50 2.80
CA TYR A 131 -1.66 -22.13 1.37
C TYR A 131 -1.77 -20.63 1.11
N ALA A 132 -2.78 -19.94 1.63
CA ALA A 132 -3.04 -18.54 1.26
C ALA A 132 -1.96 -17.59 1.78
N ARG A 133 -1.55 -17.72 3.04
CA ARG A 133 -0.49 -16.89 3.65
C ARG A 133 0.88 -17.14 2.99
N PRO A 134 1.34 -18.39 2.78
CA PRO A 134 2.58 -18.63 2.03
C PRO A 134 2.52 -18.14 0.59
N ALA A 135 1.38 -18.28 -0.10
CA ALA A 135 1.23 -17.79 -1.46
C ALA A 135 1.40 -16.27 -1.56
N ASP A 136 0.84 -15.49 -0.63
CA ASP A 136 1.07 -14.04 -0.58
C ASP A 136 2.56 -13.69 -0.40
N ALA A 137 3.27 -14.41 0.46
CA ALA A 137 4.71 -14.23 0.65
C ALA A 137 5.49 -14.52 -0.65
N VAL A 138 5.15 -15.60 -1.35
CA VAL A 138 5.77 -15.96 -2.65
C VAL A 138 5.47 -14.90 -3.72
N VAL A 139 4.23 -14.42 -3.82
CA VAL A 139 3.82 -13.39 -4.77
C VAL A 139 4.58 -12.09 -4.51
N ASN A 140 4.69 -11.67 -3.25
CA ASN A 140 5.48 -10.49 -2.89
C ASN A 140 6.97 -10.69 -3.22
N ALA A 141 7.56 -11.82 -2.84
CA ALA A 141 8.96 -12.11 -3.13
C ALA A 141 9.25 -12.09 -4.64
N ALA A 142 8.39 -12.72 -5.46
CA ALA A 142 8.49 -12.68 -6.91
C ALA A 142 8.38 -11.25 -7.47
N THR A 143 7.48 -10.45 -6.91
CA THR A 143 7.29 -9.04 -7.29
C THR A 143 8.53 -8.19 -7.01
N TYR A 144 9.17 -8.34 -5.85
CA TYR A 144 10.43 -7.65 -5.54
C TYR A 144 11.61 -8.19 -6.37
N ALA A 145 11.65 -9.48 -6.68
CA ALA A 145 12.65 -10.02 -7.59
C ALA A 145 12.51 -9.43 -9.00
N LEU A 146 11.28 -9.30 -9.52
CA LEU A 146 11.00 -8.62 -10.78
C LEU A 146 11.44 -7.16 -10.77
N LEU A 147 11.20 -6.44 -9.66
CA LEU A 147 11.66 -5.06 -9.49
C LEU A 147 13.20 -4.94 -9.57
N VAL A 148 13.93 -5.81 -8.85
CA VAL A 148 15.40 -5.80 -8.89
C VAL A 148 15.92 -6.15 -10.28
N MET A 149 15.30 -7.11 -10.97
CA MET A 149 15.66 -7.44 -12.37
C MET A 149 15.41 -6.26 -13.32
N GLN A 150 14.35 -5.48 -13.11
CA GLN A 150 14.11 -4.26 -13.88
C GLN A 150 15.20 -3.22 -13.63
N TRP A 151 15.62 -3.01 -12.38
CA TRP A 151 16.72 -2.08 -12.08
C TRP A 151 18.03 -2.50 -12.75
N ALA A 152 18.35 -3.80 -12.71
CA ALA A 152 19.52 -4.33 -13.41
C ALA A 152 19.43 -4.07 -14.93
N ALA A 153 18.25 -4.22 -15.52
CA ALA A 153 18.02 -3.93 -16.94
C ALA A 153 18.07 -2.42 -17.29
N LEU A 154 17.85 -1.54 -16.31
CA LEU A 154 17.93 -0.08 -16.45
C LEU A 154 19.36 0.45 -16.19
N ALA A 155 20.18 -0.24 -15.39
CA ALA A 155 21.49 0.25 -14.94
C ALA A 155 22.44 0.60 -16.10
N ASP A 156 22.44 -0.21 -17.16
CA ASP A 156 23.33 -0.06 -18.31
C ASP A 156 22.67 0.60 -19.52
N ARG A 157 21.43 1.11 -19.38
CA ARG A 157 20.66 1.66 -20.50
C ARG A 157 20.26 3.09 -20.27
N SER A 158 20.48 3.92 -21.29
CA SER A 158 20.00 5.30 -21.33
C SER A 158 18.53 5.34 -21.76
N TYR A 159 17.63 4.86 -20.90
CA TYR A 159 16.21 5.18 -21.07
C TYR A 159 16.00 6.65 -20.71
N ALA A 160 15.32 7.38 -21.61
CA ALA A 160 14.95 8.77 -21.39
C ALA A 160 13.54 8.89 -20.80
N PHE A 161 12.68 7.88 -21.00
CA PHE A 161 11.26 7.95 -20.67
C PHE A 161 10.97 7.67 -19.20
N TYR A 162 9.88 8.28 -18.70
CA TYR A 162 9.35 8.01 -17.36
C TYR A 162 9.00 6.53 -17.16
N ALA A 163 8.30 5.93 -18.14
CA ALA A 163 7.83 4.56 -18.09
C ALA A 163 8.37 3.75 -19.28
N PRO A 164 9.56 3.15 -19.17
CA PRO A 164 10.08 2.24 -20.18
C PRO A 164 9.13 1.04 -20.40
N GLY A 165 9.02 0.59 -21.64
CA GLY A 165 8.08 -0.44 -22.11
C GLY A 165 7.95 -1.67 -21.21
N PRO A 166 9.06 -2.38 -20.92
CA PRO A 166 9.03 -3.57 -20.06
C PRO A 166 8.55 -3.28 -18.64
N TYR A 167 8.98 -2.15 -18.06
CA TYR A 167 8.52 -1.71 -16.73
C TYR A 167 7.03 -1.41 -16.73
N ALA A 168 6.56 -0.62 -17.70
CA ALA A 168 5.16 -0.24 -17.81
C ALA A 168 4.25 -1.47 -17.94
N LEU A 169 4.63 -2.45 -18.77
CA LEU A 169 3.86 -3.68 -18.98
C LEU A 169 3.78 -4.55 -17.73
N VAL A 170 4.93 -4.85 -17.11
CA VAL A 170 4.99 -5.69 -15.91
C VAL A 170 4.26 -5.02 -14.75
N SER A 171 4.51 -3.74 -14.50
CA SER A 171 3.87 -2.99 -13.42
C SER A 171 2.36 -2.85 -13.64
N ALA A 172 1.92 -2.59 -14.87
CA ALA A 172 0.49 -2.54 -15.19
C ALA A 172 -0.20 -3.89 -14.95
N ALA A 173 0.44 -5.01 -15.30
CA ALA A 173 -0.08 -6.34 -15.04
C ALA A 173 -0.16 -6.64 -13.54
N LEU A 174 0.88 -6.31 -12.77
CA LEU A 174 0.90 -6.49 -11.32
C LEU A 174 -0.20 -5.66 -10.64
N TYR A 175 -0.42 -4.41 -11.07
CA TYR A 175 -1.49 -3.58 -10.54
C TYR A 175 -2.89 -4.08 -10.90
N ALA A 176 -3.09 -4.55 -12.13
CA ALA A 176 -4.34 -5.19 -12.52
C ALA A 176 -4.61 -6.46 -11.70
N PHE A 177 -3.57 -7.25 -11.44
CA PHE A 177 -3.64 -8.42 -10.57
C PHE A 177 -4.00 -8.05 -9.12
N ALA A 178 -3.36 -7.04 -8.54
CA ALA A 178 -3.70 -6.54 -7.20
C ALA A 178 -5.16 -6.07 -7.11
N ALA A 179 -5.65 -5.37 -8.14
CA ALA A 179 -7.04 -4.95 -8.22
C ALA A 179 -7.99 -6.15 -8.22
N ALA A 180 -7.66 -7.19 -9.01
CA ALA A 180 -8.45 -8.42 -9.08
C ALA A 180 -8.51 -9.14 -7.72
N LEU A 181 -7.38 -9.24 -7.01
CA LEU A 181 -7.31 -9.81 -5.66
C LEU A 181 -8.16 -9.02 -4.67
N LEU A 182 -7.99 -7.69 -4.64
CA LEU A 182 -8.75 -6.79 -3.77
C LEU A 182 -10.25 -6.93 -4.00
N VAL A 183 -10.70 -6.86 -5.25
CA VAL A 183 -12.12 -6.95 -5.58
C VAL A 183 -12.67 -8.35 -5.31
N GLY A 184 -11.93 -9.40 -5.67
CA GLY A 184 -12.33 -10.79 -5.44
C GLY A 184 -12.53 -11.08 -3.96
N PHE A 185 -11.48 -10.91 -3.15
CA PHE A 185 -11.55 -11.18 -1.72
C PHE A 185 -12.40 -10.15 -0.97
N GLY A 186 -12.38 -8.87 -1.35
CA GLY A 186 -13.21 -7.85 -0.72
C GLY A 186 -14.71 -8.12 -0.91
N ARG A 187 -15.13 -8.58 -2.09
CA ARG A 187 -16.53 -9.00 -2.34
C ARG A 187 -16.88 -10.26 -1.57
N ALA A 188 -16.01 -11.27 -1.56
CA ALA A 188 -16.22 -12.51 -0.81
C ALA A 188 -16.32 -12.24 0.71
N ALA A 189 -15.43 -11.42 1.26
CA ALA A 189 -15.45 -11.03 2.67
C ALA A 189 -16.73 -10.26 3.02
N ALA A 190 -17.16 -9.34 2.15
CA ALA A 190 -18.42 -8.61 2.34
C ALA A 190 -19.65 -9.53 2.28
N TYR A 191 -19.59 -10.60 1.50
CA TYR A 191 -20.64 -11.60 1.40
C TYR A 191 -20.72 -12.46 2.67
N GLU A 192 -19.60 -13.02 3.12
CA GLU A 192 -19.57 -13.84 4.34
C GLU A 192 -19.95 -13.02 5.57
N LEU A 193 -19.46 -11.78 5.69
CA LEU A 193 -19.81 -10.90 6.80
C LEU A 193 -21.32 -10.59 6.90
N ARG A 194 -22.09 -10.71 5.81
CA ARG A 194 -23.56 -10.55 5.83
C ARG A 194 -24.30 -11.73 6.42
N ARG A 195 -23.70 -12.93 6.40
CA ARG A 195 -24.28 -14.20 6.84
C ARG A 195 -24.04 -14.45 8.32
N VAL A 196 -22.96 -13.89 8.84
CA VAL A 196 -22.56 -14.01 10.24
C VAL A 196 -23.54 -13.20 11.13
N PRO A 197 -24.14 -13.81 12.17
CA PRO A 197 -25.14 -13.17 13.03
C PRO A 197 -24.51 -12.17 14.02
N ILE A 198 -24.02 -11.04 13.50
CA ILE A 198 -23.44 -9.92 14.27
C ILE A 198 -24.50 -8.83 14.47
N GLU A 199 -24.32 -7.97 15.47
CA GLU A 199 -25.09 -6.74 15.61
C GLU A 199 -25.07 -5.89 14.32
N GLY A 200 -26.25 -5.43 13.89
CA GLY A 200 -26.42 -4.74 12.62
C GLY A 200 -25.58 -3.46 12.48
N VAL A 201 -25.31 -2.75 13.58
CA VAL A 201 -24.50 -1.52 13.58
C VAL A 201 -23.02 -1.84 13.30
N LEU A 202 -22.46 -2.81 14.01
CA LEU A 202 -21.07 -3.23 13.86
C LEU A 202 -20.82 -3.81 12.46
N ARG A 203 -21.75 -4.64 11.97
CA ARG A 203 -21.71 -5.18 10.61
C ARG A 203 -21.70 -4.07 9.54
N ARG A 204 -22.60 -3.08 9.63
CA ARG A 204 -22.65 -1.96 8.66
C ARG A 204 -21.35 -1.16 8.63
N LYS A 205 -20.72 -0.93 9.79
CA LYS A 205 -19.44 -0.22 9.89
C LYS A 205 -18.32 -1.00 9.19
N LYS A 206 -18.24 -2.31 9.43
CA LYS A 206 -17.23 -3.18 8.80
C LYS A 206 -17.44 -3.37 7.31
N LEU A 207 -18.68 -3.52 6.84
CA LEU A 207 -18.98 -3.56 5.41
C LEU A 207 -18.59 -2.25 4.70
N ARG A 208 -18.74 -1.09 5.36
CA ARG A 208 -18.29 0.20 4.83
C ARG A 208 -16.77 0.28 4.73
N GLU A 209 -16.06 -0.23 5.74
CA GLU A 209 -14.60 -0.32 5.73
C GLU A 209 -14.09 -1.20 4.60
N ILE A 210 -14.62 -2.42 4.46
CA ILE A 210 -14.30 -3.34 3.36
C ILE A 210 -14.57 -2.68 2.01
N GLY A 211 -15.77 -2.12 1.83
CA GLY A 211 -16.18 -1.49 0.58
C GLY A 211 -15.32 -0.27 0.23
N ALA A 212 -15.03 0.59 1.19
CA ALA A 212 -14.22 1.78 0.95
C ALA A 212 -12.77 1.43 0.58
N LEU A 213 -12.12 0.54 1.34
CA LEU A 213 -10.74 0.12 1.07
C LEU A 213 -10.62 -0.66 -0.25
N THR A 214 -11.57 -1.55 -0.52
CA THR A 214 -11.59 -2.34 -1.76
C THR A 214 -11.80 -1.45 -2.98
N SER A 215 -12.81 -0.59 -2.97
CA SER A 215 -13.11 0.28 -4.11
C SER A 215 -12.01 1.30 -4.35
N ALA A 216 -11.50 1.96 -3.30
CA ALA A 216 -10.42 2.94 -3.44
C ALA A 216 -9.11 2.28 -3.90
N GLY A 217 -8.75 1.13 -3.33
CA GLY A 217 -7.56 0.38 -3.74
C GLY A 217 -7.65 -0.14 -5.18
N ALA A 218 -8.81 -0.66 -5.59
CA ALA A 218 -9.04 -1.11 -6.96
C ALA A 218 -9.00 0.05 -7.97
N LEU A 219 -9.66 1.18 -7.67
CA LEU A 219 -9.59 2.39 -8.50
C LEU A 219 -8.16 2.92 -8.63
N ALA A 220 -7.43 2.97 -7.53
CA ALA A 220 -6.04 3.40 -7.51
C ALA A 220 -5.15 2.50 -8.37
N THR A 221 -5.18 1.19 -8.13
CA THR A 221 -4.33 0.22 -8.85
C THR A 221 -4.68 0.12 -10.33
N LEU A 222 -5.97 0.04 -10.70
CA LEU A 222 -6.37 0.05 -12.11
C LEU A 222 -6.05 1.38 -12.79
N GLY A 223 -6.29 2.50 -12.12
CA GLY A 223 -5.93 3.83 -12.62
C GLY A 223 -4.42 3.92 -12.91
N ARG A 224 -3.57 3.40 -12.03
CA ARG A 224 -2.12 3.34 -12.25
C ARG A 224 -1.73 2.43 -13.40
N SER A 225 -2.38 1.27 -13.51
CA SER A 225 -2.18 0.34 -14.62
C SER A 225 -2.46 1.02 -15.97
N VAL A 226 -3.63 1.67 -16.09
CA VAL A 226 -4.01 2.42 -17.30
C VAL A 226 -3.05 3.57 -17.57
N ALA A 227 -2.71 4.36 -16.56
CA ALA A 227 -1.79 5.49 -16.71
C ALA A 227 -0.40 5.05 -17.18
N LEU A 228 0.18 3.99 -16.60
CA LEU A 228 1.48 3.45 -17.02
C LEU A 228 1.46 2.98 -18.47
N LEU A 229 0.37 2.33 -18.91
CA LEU A 229 0.22 1.91 -20.31
C LEU A 229 0.04 3.10 -21.25
N ALA A 230 -0.66 4.15 -20.82
CA ALA A 230 -0.89 5.35 -21.62
C ALA A 230 0.39 6.16 -21.90
N VAL A 231 1.31 6.18 -20.93
CA VAL A 231 2.59 6.93 -20.99
C VAL A 231 3.80 6.07 -21.38
N ARG A 232 3.56 4.81 -21.72
CA ARG A 232 4.61 3.84 -22.07
C ARG A 232 5.45 4.32 -23.25
N ASP A 233 6.77 4.30 -23.07
CA ASP A 233 7.77 4.68 -24.08
C ASP A 233 7.53 6.07 -24.70
N ARG A 234 6.97 6.99 -23.91
CA ARG A 234 6.66 8.36 -24.33
C ARG A 234 7.32 9.39 -23.43
N PRO A 235 7.74 10.54 -23.99
CA PRO A 235 8.09 11.69 -23.18
C PRO A 235 6.83 12.26 -22.51
N LEU A 236 7.01 12.88 -21.35
CA LEU A 236 5.95 13.54 -20.56
C LEU A 236 6.31 15.01 -20.29
N PRO A 237 6.30 15.86 -21.33
CA PRO A 237 6.61 17.27 -21.18
C PRO A 237 5.52 17.95 -20.35
N LEU A 238 5.90 18.97 -19.59
CA LEU A 238 5.00 19.82 -18.84
C LEU A 238 4.64 21.04 -19.69
N GLU A 239 3.74 20.87 -20.66
CA GLU A 239 3.39 21.93 -21.60
C GLU A 239 2.53 23.02 -20.96
N GLY A 240 1.76 22.66 -19.93
CA GLY A 240 0.99 23.62 -19.16
C GLY A 240 0.37 23.09 -17.86
N PRO A 241 -0.52 23.88 -17.24
CA PRO A 241 -1.16 23.54 -15.97
C PRO A 241 -1.99 22.25 -16.00
N TRP A 242 -2.50 21.86 -17.17
CA TRP A 242 -3.26 20.62 -17.32
C TRP A 242 -2.38 19.38 -17.09
N ASP A 243 -1.18 19.35 -17.65
CA ASP A 243 -0.24 18.24 -17.46
C ASP A 243 0.20 18.14 -16.00
N ALA A 244 0.42 19.29 -15.37
CA ALA A 244 0.70 19.37 -13.93
C ALA A 244 -0.47 18.83 -13.09
N LEU A 245 -1.71 19.12 -13.49
CA LEU A 245 -2.91 18.62 -12.83
C LEU A 245 -3.05 17.10 -13.01
N VAL A 246 -2.76 16.57 -14.20
CA VAL A 246 -2.77 15.12 -14.47
C VAL A 246 -1.72 14.41 -13.60
N ALA A 247 -0.50 14.94 -13.52
CA ALA A 247 0.55 14.41 -12.65
C ALA A 247 0.15 14.49 -11.16
N ALA A 248 -0.39 15.62 -10.72
CA ALA A 248 -0.92 15.79 -9.37
C ALA A 248 -2.05 14.80 -9.06
N GLY A 249 -2.94 14.55 -10.03
CA GLY A 249 -4.00 13.54 -9.93
C GLY A 249 -3.44 12.12 -9.83
N TYR A 250 -2.43 11.78 -10.63
CA TYR A 250 -1.78 10.45 -10.59
C TYR A 250 -1.17 10.16 -9.22
N PHE A 251 -0.39 11.07 -8.65
CA PHE A 251 0.23 10.85 -7.33
C PHE A 251 -0.75 11.09 -6.18
N GLY A 252 -1.55 12.15 -6.26
CA GLY A 252 -2.49 12.55 -5.22
C GLY A 252 -3.66 11.57 -5.08
N LEU A 253 -4.38 11.30 -6.17
CA LEU A 253 -5.61 10.49 -6.13
C LEU A 253 -5.34 8.99 -6.20
N LEU A 254 -4.35 8.56 -7.00
CA LEU A 254 -4.09 7.13 -7.21
C LEU A 254 -3.03 6.54 -6.28
N GLU A 255 -2.44 7.33 -5.38
CA GLU A 255 -1.48 6.82 -4.39
C GLU A 255 -1.66 7.47 -3.02
N LEU A 256 -1.56 8.79 -2.90
CA LEU A 256 -1.61 9.46 -1.60
C LEU A 256 -2.98 9.29 -0.91
N ALA A 257 -4.08 9.55 -1.62
CA ALA A 257 -5.44 9.42 -1.09
C ALA A 257 -5.76 8.00 -0.59
N PRO A 258 -5.53 6.91 -1.36
CA PRO A 258 -5.81 5.58 -0.86
C PRO A 258 -4.85 5.14 0.26
N VAL A 259 -3.59 5.61 0.28
CA VAL A 259 -2.67 5.39 1.42
C VAL A 259 -3.22 6.04 2.70
N LEU A 260 -3.71 7.28 2.60
CA LEU A 260 -4.35 7.98 3.72
C LEU A 260 -5.60 7.24 4.20
N LEU A 261 -6.37 6.66 3.28
CA LEU A 261 -7.55 5.84 3.60
C LEU A 261 -7.17 4.56 4.36
N VAL A 262 -6.11 3.86 3.94
CA VAL A 262 -5.55 2.71 4.66
C VAL A 262 -5.16 3.14 6.07
N LEU A 263 -4.38 4.21 6.24
CA LEU A 263 -4.01 4.73 7.55
C LEU A 263 -5.24 5.11 8.41
N TYR A 264 -6.28 5.68 7.80
CA TYR A 264 -7.49 6.09 8.50
C TYR A 264 -8.23 4.88 9.11
N TYR A 265 -8.41 3.79 8.35
CA TYR A 265 -9.09 2.60 8.85
C TYR A 265 -8.21 1.81 9.81
N TYR A 266 -6.93 1.63 9.48
CA TYR A 266 -5.98 0.88 10.32
C TYR A 266 -5.49 1.63 11.56
N ARG A 267 -5.80 2.93 11.73
CA ARG A 267 -5.64 3.58 13.06
C ARG A 267 -6.66 3.09 14.08
N ARG A 268 -7.83 2.61 13.62
CA ARG A 268 -9.03 2.40 14.46
C ARG A 268 -9.29 0.95 14.81
N ILE A 269 -8.43 0.00 14.45
CA ILE A 269 -8.63 -1.40 14.86
C ILE A 269 -8.61 -1.41 16.39
N PRO A 270 -9.75 -1.70 17.05
CA PRO A 270 -9.79 -1.80 18.50
C PRO A 270 -8.84 -2.93 18.87
N ARG A 271 -7.93 -2.65 19.81
CA ARG A 271 -7.31 -3.76 20.54
C ARG A 271 -8.46 -4.46 21.28
N PRO A 272 -8.73 -5.74 21.03
CA PRO A 272 -9.72 -6.48 21.79
C PRO A 272 -9.34 -6.35 23.26
N ARG A 273 -10.25 -5.88 24.09
CA ARG A 273 -9.95 -5.74 25.53
C ARG A 273 -10.02 -7.09 26.24
N ARG A 274 -10.72 -8.06 25.64
CA ARG A 274 -10.92 -9.41 26.16
C ARG A 274 -10.99 -10.43 25.02
N PRO A 275 -10.53 -11.69 25.22
CA PRO A 275 -10.68 -12.79 24.26
C PRO A 275 -12.12 -12.97 23.77
N ASP A 276 -13.08 -12.65 24.63
CA ASP A 276 -14.52 -12.83 24.43
C ASP A 276 -15.10 -11.91 23.33
N GLU A 277 -14.54 -10.71 23.13
CA GLU A 277 -14.96 -9.78 22.07
C GLU A 277 -14.52 -10.25 20.68
N HIS A 278 -13.41 -10.99 20.58
CA HIS A 278 -12.96 -11.62 19.34
C HIS A 278 -13.87 -12.78 18.95
N ALA A 279 -14.23 -13.62 19.93
CA ALA A 279 -15.21 -14.69 19.76
C ALA A 279 -16.62 -14.16 19.42
N ALA A 280 -16.95 -12.94 19.84
CA ALA A 280 -18.20 -12.26 19.47
C ALA A 280 -18.17 -11.64 18.05
N LEU A 281 -17.01 -11.24 17.53
CA LEU A 281 -16.86 -10.72 16.16
C LEU A 281 -16.95 -11.83 15.10
N PHE A 282 -16.56 -13.05 15.50
CA PHE A 282 -16.65 -14.28 14.71
C PHE A 282 -17.52 -15.28 15.45
N PRO A 283 -18.87 -15.15 15.45
CA PRO A 283 -19.73 -16.14 16.08
C PRO A 283 -19.56 -17.48 15.37
N LEU A 284 -18.78 -18.36 16.02
CA LEU A 284 -18.48 -19.71 15.60
C LEU A 284 -19.73 -20.58 15.74
N LYS A 285 -20.54 -20.64 14.68
CA LYS A 285 -21.60 -21.63 14.57
C LYS A 285 -21.02 -22.86 13.86
N GLY A 286 -20.50 -23.82 14.62
CA GLY A 286 -20.05 -25.12 14.12
C GLY A 286 -18.59 -25.48 14.40
N ALA A 287 -17.77 -24.52 14.81
CA ALA A 287 -16.35 -24.77 15.05
C ALA A 287 -16.14 -25.72 16.24
N GLY A 288 -15.57 -26.90 15.96
CA GLY A 288 -15.12 -27.88 16.94
C GLY A 288 -14.14 -27.28 17.96
N ARG A 289 -13.91 -27.97 19.07
CA ARG A 289 -13.01 -27.52 20.16
C ARG A 289 -11.65 -27.03 19.64
N ASP A 290 -11.10 -27.71 18.64
CA ASP A 290 -9.77 -27.40 18.09
C ASP A 290 -9.71 -26.06 17.35
N ALA A 291 -10.79 -25.64 16.69
CA ALA A 291 -10.85 -24.33 16.02
C ALA A 291 -11.02 -23.19 17.03
N ARG A 292 -11.69 -23.44 18.17
CA ARG A 292 -11.74 -22.51 19.30
C ARG A 292 -10.38 -22.38 19.98
N ASP A 293 -9.63 -23.48 20.09
CA ASP A 293 -8.28 -23.48 20.65
C ASP A 293 -7.26 -22.88 19.69
N ALA A 294 -7.41 -23.05 18.38
CA ALA A 294 -6.58 -22.40 17.36
C ALA A 294 -6.83 -20.88 17.31
N LEU A 295 -8.08 -20.43 17.40
CA LEU A 295 -8.42 -19.01 17.51
C LEU A 295 -7.99 -18.41 18.86
N ARG A 296 -8.08 -19.17 19.96
CA ARG A 296 -7.48 -18.77 21.24
C ARG A 296 -5.98 -18.61 21.13
N ARG A 297 -5.28 -19.57 20.54
CA ARG A 297 -3.81 -19.50 20.34
C ARG A 297 -3.41 -18.36 19.40
N LEU A 298 -4.18 -18.10 18.34
CA LEU A 298 -3.95 -16.95 17.45
C LEU A 298 -4.24 -15.62 18.16
N ALA A 299 -5.26 -15.56 19.01
CA ALA A 299 -5.57 -14.40 19.84
C ALA A 299 -4.49 -14.17 20.93
N GLU A 300 -4.00 -15.23 21.57
CA GLU A 300 -2.89 -15.20 22.53
C GLU A 300 -1.58 -14.78 21.86
N LEU A 301 -1.31 -15.27 20.64
CA LEU A 301 -0.15 -14.89 19.82
C LEU A 301 -0.26 -13.49 19.22
N GLN A 302 -1.44 -12.86 19.15
CA GLN A 302 -1.59 -11.49 18.68
C GLN A 302 -1.77 -10.48 19.83
N PHE A 303 -2.15 -10.95 21.02
CA PHE A 303 -2.57 -10.12 22.13
C PHE A 303 -2.21 -10.79 23.47
N GLU A 304 -0.97 -10.61 23.94
CA GLU A 304 -0.71 -10.79 25.37
C GLU A 304 -1.46 -9.70 26.18
N PRO A 305 -1.99 -10.04 27.38
CA PRO A 305 -2.67 -9.08 28.24
C PRO A 305 -1.67 -8.10 28.82
N PHE A 306 -2.01 -6.82 28.77
CA PHE A 306 -1.35 -5.78 29.56
C PHE A 306 -1.79 -5.93 31.02
N GLU A 307 -0.87 -6.32 31.91
CA GLU A 307 -1.01 -6.02 33.33
C GLU A 307 -0.81 -4.51 33.54
N PRO A 308 -1.80 -3.79 34.08
CA PRO A 308 -1.55 -2.43 34.54
C PRO A 308 -0.65 -2.53 35.78
N ALA A 309 0.61 -2.12 35.63
CA ALA A 309 1.45 -1.84 36.79
C ALA A 309 0.72 -0.80 37.63
N GLU A 310 0.39 -1.22 38.86
CA GLU A 310 -0.14 -0.35 39.90
C GLU A 310 0.73 0.89 40.06
N SER A 311 0.03 1.97 40.37
CA SER A 311 0.56 3.25 40.83
C SER A 311 1.83 3.13 41.67
N VAL A 312 2.91 3.77 41.24
CA VAL A 312 3.88 4.40 42.14
C VAL A 312 4.29 5.74 41.53
N LEU A 313 3.86 6.79 42.24
CA LEU A 313 4.36 8.17 42.34
C LEU A 313 5.39 8.66 41.31
#